data_AF-A0A0J6TDX9-F1
#
_entry.id   AF-A0A0J6TDX9-F1
#
_cell.length_a   1.000
_cell.length_b   1.000
_cell.length_c   1.000
_cell.angle_alpha   90.00
_cell.angle_beta   90.00
_cell.angle_gamma   90.00
#
_symmetry.space_group_name_H-M   'P 1'
#
loop_
_entity.id
_entity.type
_entity.pdbx_description
1 polymer ?
#
loop_
_entity_poly.entity_id
_entity_poly.type
_entity_poly.pdbx_seq_one_letter_code
_entity_poly.pdbx_strand_id
1 'polypeptide(L)'
;MRRLLGGAGLVLLLLADHARAQRAKPPAAPARAAPEKILTCGALANLRILMAETGGDPAAIKARLADPKADHLGCSRVGRDRVEGNAERVVIGGTAYDCLKVKESSLCRWTLSGVPAEAP
;
A
#
# COMPACT_ATOMS: atom_id res chain seq x y z
N MET A 1 51.02 -60.24 45.47
CA MET A 1 51.82 -59.50 44.48
C MET A 1 51.63 -57.99 44.68
N ARG A 2 52.72 -57.29 45.03
CA ARG A 2 53.11 -55.88 44.75
C ARG A 2 52.07 -54.71 44.75
N ARG A 3 52.18 -53.88 45.80
CA ARG A 3 52.54 -52.43 45.87
C ARG A 3 51.90 -51.36 44.94
N LEU A 4 51.23 -50.40 45.60
CA LEU A 4 51.44 -48.93 45.65
C LEU A 4 51.38 -47.99 44.40
N LEU A 5 50.85 -46.78 44.68
CA LEU A 5 51.23 -45.42 44.23
C LEU A 5 50.74 -44.88 42.88
N GLY A 6 49.85 -43.88 42.97
CA GLY A 6 50.18 -42.48 42.62
C GLY A 6 50.03 -42.03 41.17
N GLY A 7 49.48 -40.82 40.99
CA GLY A 7 49.68 -40.07 39.74
C GLY A 7 48.59 -39.04 39.45
N ALA A 8 48.83 -37.80 39.88
CA ALA A 8 48.12 -36.61 39.45
C ALA A 8 48.31 -36.37 37.93
N GLY A 9 47.32 -35.74 37.29
CA GLY A 9 47.40 -35.34 35.89
C GLY A 9 46.24 -34.43 35.48
N LEU A 10 46.34 -33.15 35.85
CA LEU A 10 45.49 -32.05 35.43
C LEU A 10 45.95 -31.55 34.06
N VAL A 11 45.14 -31.63 32.99
CA VAL A 11 45.30 -30.76 31.80
C VAL A 11 43.91 -30.47 31.19
N LEU A 12 43.46 -29.22 31.38
CA LEU A 12 42.46 -28.51 30.59
C LEU A 12 42.72 -28.70 29.08
N LEU A 13 41.68 -28.66 28.23
CA LEU A 13 41.64 -27.76 27.06
C LEU A 13 40.36 -27.96 26.22
N LEU A 14 39.69 -26.82 26.00
CA LEU A 14 38.92 -26.42 24.81
C LEU A 14 37.46 -26.87 24.71
N LEU A 15 36.62 -26.23 25.54
CA LEU A 15 35.29 -25.81 25.11
C LEU A 15 35.48 -24.73 24.04
N ALA A 16 35.34 -25.09 22.76
CA ALA A 16 35.28 -24.15 21.66
C ALA A 16 33.93 -23.43 21.72
N ASP A 17 33.93 -22.30 22.42
CA ASP A 17 32.86 -21.32 22.46
C ASP A 17 32.63 -20.79 21.04
N HIS A 18 31.55 -21.23 20.39
CA HIS A 18 31.08 -20.63 19.14
C HIS A 18 30.46 -19.28 19.46
N ALA A 19 31.32 -18.29 19.69
CA ALA A 19 30.97 -16.88 19.64
C ALA A 19 30.56 -16.51 18.21
N ARG A 20 29.32 -16.84 17.84
CA ARG A 20 28.65 -16.19 16.72
C ARG A 20 28.47 -14.74 17.12
N ALA A 21 29.40 -13.90 16.67
CA ALA A 21 29.21 -12.46 16.60
C ALA A 21 27.92 -12.18 15.83
N GLN A 22 26.82 -11.97 16.56
CA GLN A 22 25.61 -11.36 16.03
C GLN A 22 26.01 -9.93 15.66
N ARG A 23 26.40 -9.73 14.39
CA ARG A 23 26.43 -8.39 13.81
C ARG A 23 25.01 -7.85 13.95
N ALA A 24 24.84 -6.92 14.90
CA ALA A 24 23.60 -6.18 15.06
C ALA A 24 23.26 -5.55 13.70
N LYS A 25 22.15 -5.99 13.12
CA LYS A 25 21.61 -5.39 11.91
C LYS A 25 21.29 -3.93 12.25
N PRO A 26 21.86 -2.93 11.56
CA PRO A 26 21.52 -1.54 11.82
C PRO A 26 20.00 -1.36 11.69
N PRO A 27 19.37 -0.53 12.54
CA PRO A 27 17.94 -0.30 12.49
C PRO A 27 17.55 0.14 11.08
N ALA A 28 16.58 -0.54 10.50
CA ALA A 28 16.06 -0.18 9.19
C ALA A 28 15.55 1.26 9.26
N ALA A 29 16.00 2.11 8.35
CA ALA A 29 15.49 3.47 8.23
C ALA A 29 13.96 3.43 8.08
N PRO A 30 13.23 4.37 8.70
CA PRO A 30 11.78 4.40 8.62
C PRO A 30 11.37 4.45 7.15
N ALA A 31 10.59 3.45 6.72
CA ALA A 31 10.05 3.42 5.37
C ALA A 31 9.22 4.68 5.16
N ARG A 32 9.57 5.49 4.16
CA ARG A 32 8.73 6.61 3.72
C ARG A 32 7.34 6.05 3.41
N ALA A 33 6.31 6.61 4.02
CA ALA A 33 4.93 6.24 3.76
C ALA A 33 4.66 6.34 2.26
N ALA A 34 4.09 5.29 1.67
CA ALA A 34 3.70 5.33 0.28
C ALA A 34 2.66 6.45 0.08
N PRO A 35 2.75 7.23 -1.02
CA PRO A 35 1.79 8.29 -1.27
C PRO A 35 0.37 7.73 -1.34
N GLU A 36 -0.55 8.42 -0.66
CA GLU A 36 -1.96 8.06 -0.64
C GLU A 36 -2.50 8.04 -2.08
N LYS A 37 -3.20 6.97 -2.44
CA LYS A 37 -3.76 6.79 -3.80
C LYS A 37 -5.26 6.97 -3.80
N ILE A 38 -5.75 7.81 -4.71
CA ILE A 38 -7.16 8.05 -4.98
C ILE A 38 -7.65 7.17 -6.14
N LEU A 39 -8.90 6.74 -6.07
CA LEU A 39 -9.58 6.08 -7.18
C LEU A 39 -9.93 7.14 -8.23
N THR A 40 -9.59 6.90 -9.49
CA THR A 40 -10.02 7.77 -10.58
C THR A 40 -10.45 6.97 -11.81
N CYS A 41 -11.44 7.45 -12.54
CA CYS A 41 -11.90 6.84 -13.80
C CYS A 41 -11.85 7.85 -14.95
N GLY A 42 -11.68 7.36 -16.18
CA GLY A 42 -11.64 8.21 -17.36
C GLY A 42 -12.99 8.84 -17.70
N ALA A 43 -14.09 8.18 -17.29
CA ALA A 43 -15.45 8.67 -17.45
C ALA A 43 -16.21 8.60 -16.12
N LEU A 44 -17.06 9.59 -15.86
CA LEU A 44 -17.90 9.63 -14.67
C LEU A 44 -18.88 8.44 -14.61
N ALA A 45 -19.44 8.05 -15.76
CA ALA A 45 -20.32 6.88 -15.84
C ALA A 45 -19.60 5.62 -15.33
N ASN A 46 -18.35 5.41 -15.72
CA ASN A 46 -17.55 4.26 -15.31
C ASN A 46 -17.26 4.26 -13.81
N LEU A 47 -16.97 5.43 -13.22
CA LEU A 47 -16.85 5.55 -11.77
C LEU A 47 -18.14 5.14 -11.07
N ARG A 48 -19.29 5.59 -11.57
CA ARG A 48 -20.59 5.27 -10.97
C ARG A 48 -20.94 3.80 -11.10
N ILE A 49 -20.63 3.16 -12.24
CA ILE A 49 -20.82 1.72 -12.43
C ILE A 49 -19.96 0.96 -11.41
N LEU A 50 -18.67 1.27 -11.32
CA LEU A 50 -17.77 0.64 -10.35
C LEU A 50 -18.31 0.79 -8.93
N MET A 51 -18.70 2.01 -8.53
CA MET A 51 -19.25 2.29 -7.21
C MET A 51 -20.54 1.52 -6.93
N ALA A 52 -21.43 1.38 -7.92
CA ALA A 52 -22.66 0.62 -7.78
C ALA A 52 -22.39 -0.88 -7.65
N GLU A 53 -21.51 -1.45 -8.48
CA GLU A 53 -21.15 -2.87 -8.47
C GLU A 53 -20.44 -3.28 -7.18
N THR A 54 -19.62 -2.38 -6.61
CA THR A 54 -18.88 -2.67 -5.37
C THR A 54 -19.58 -2.16 -4.11
N GLY A 55 -20.75 -1.54 -4.22
CA GLY A 55 -21.41 -0.85 -3.10
C GLY A 55 -20.56 0.25 -2.46
N GLY A 56 -19.57 0.78 -3.19
CA GLY A 56 -18.59 1.73 -2.67
C GLY A 56 -17.59 1.19 -1.64
N ASP A 57 -17.54 -0.13 -1.41
CA ASP A 57 -16.59 -0.73 -0.48
C ASP A 57 -15.13 -0.59 -0.99
N PRO A 58 -14.22 0.08 -0.25
CA PRO A 58 -12.83 0.22 -0.65
C PRO A 58 -12.11 -1.12 -0.86
N ALA A 59 -12.47 -2.18 -0.13
CA ALA A 59 -11.85 -3.49 -0.28
C ALA A 59 -12.30 -4.18 -1.57
N ALA A 60 -13.61 -4.20 -1.86
CA ALA A 60 -14.15 -4.70 -3.12
C ALA A 60 -13.61 -3.93 -4.34
N ILE A 61 -13.52 -2.60 -4.27
CA ILE A 61 -12.89 -1.77 -5.33
C ILE A 61 -11.43 -2.18 -5.55
N LYS A 62 -10.66 -2.33 -4.46
CA LYS A 62 -9.26 -2.74 -4.57
C LYS A 62 -9.13 -4.14 -5.18
N ALA A 63 -9.98 -5.08 -4.79
CA ALA A 63 -9.99 -6.43 -5.35
C ALA A 63 -10.33 -6.40 -6.86
N ARG A 64 -11.35 -5.64 -7.24
CA ARG A 64 -11.79 -5.46 -8.64
C ARG A 64 -10.73 -4.85 -9.55
N LEU A 65 -9.89 -3.96 -9.01
CA LEU A 65 -8.78 -3.33 -9.75
C LEU A 65 -7.49 -4.17 -9.72
N ALA A 66 -7.40 -5.18 -8.86
CA ALA A 66 -6.26 -6.08 -8.80
C ALA A 66 -6.44 -7.33 -9.69
N ASP A 67 -7.65 -7.64 -10.10
CA ASP A 67 -7.94 -8.79 -10.97
C ASP A 67 -7.59 -8.47 -12.44
N PRO A 68 -6.57 -9.10 -13.03
CA PRO A 68 -6.15 -8.83 -14.41
C PRO A 68 -7.17 -9.27 -15.48
N LYS A 69 -8.20 -10.04 -15.11
CA LYS A 69 -9.24 -10.49 -16.03
C LYS A 69 -10.47 -9.58 -16.02
N ALA A 70 -10.56 -8.66 -15.08
CA ALA A 70 -11.75 -7.86 -14.88
C ALA A 70 -11.70 -6.58 -15.74
N ASP A 71 -12.83 -6.17 -16.32
CA ASP A 71 -12.89 -4.92 -17.10
C ASP A 71 -12.75 -3.72 -16.16
N HIS A 72 -11.60 -3.08 -16.07
CA HIS A 72 -11.41 -1.99 -15.11
C HIS A 72 -12.21 -0.72 -15.40
N LEU A 73 -12.99 -0.66 -16.50
CA LEU A 73 -13.81 0.50 -16.88
C LEU A 73 -12.95 1.79 -17.04
N GLY A 74 -11.67 1.63 -17.36
CA GLY A 74 -10.71 2.74 -17.38
C GLY A 74 -10.49 3.40 -16.00
N CYS A 75 -10.84 2.73 -14.91
CA CYS A 75 -10.58 3.14 -13.53
C CYS A 75 -9.21 2.65 -13.05
N SER A 76 -8.55 3.45 -12.21
CA SER A 76 -7.24 3.14 -11.65
C SER A 76 -7.00 3.89 -10.35
N ARG A 77 -5.95 3.52 -9.62
CA ARG A 77 -5.51 4.23 -8.41
C ARG A 77 -4.32 5.14 -8.73
N VAL A 78 -4.52 6.45 -8.62
CA VAL A 78 -3.53 7.49 -8.92
C VAL A 78 -2.99 8.08 -7.61
N GLY A 79 -1.69 8.33 -7.53
CA GLY A 79 -1.10 9.01 -6.36
C GLY A 79 -1.56 10.45 -6.25
N ARG A 80 -1.88 10.94 -5.04
CA ARG A 80 -2.35 12.33 -4.85
C ARG A 80 -1.35 13.38 -5.32
N ASP A 81 -0.06 13.08 -5.31
CA ASP A 81 1.04 13.91 -5.82
C ASP A 81 0.99 14.18 -7.33
N ARG A 82 0.18 13.38 -8.05
CA ARG A 82 -0.07 13.49 -9.49
C ARG A 82 -1.25 14.39 -9.83
N VAL A 83 -2.05 14.80 -8.84
CA VAL A 83 -3.21 15.69 -9.04
C VAL A 83 -2.74 17.13 -9.04
N GLU A 84 -3.07 17.87 -10.10
CA GLU A 84 -2.72 19.28 -10.27
C GLU A 84 -3.84 20.22 -9.81
N GLY A 85 -5.06 19.69 -9.68
CA GLY A 85 -6.22 20.44 -9.19
C GLY A 85 -7.53 19.84 -9.67
N ASN A 86 -8.62 20.57 -9.39
CA ASN A 86 -9.95 20.28 -9.88
C ASN A 86 -10.19 21.04 -11.21
N ALA A 87 -10.70 20.36 -12.22
CA ALA A 87 -11.15 20.94 -13.47
C ALA A 87 -12.65 21.26 -13.44
N GLU A 88 -13.44 20.37 -12.83
CA GLU A 88 -14.88 20.46 -12.76
C GLU A 88 -15.39 19.74 -11.51
N ARG A 89 -16.53 20.19 -10.98
CA ARG A 89 -17.34 19.47 -10.00
C ARG A 89 -18.75 19.30 -10.54
N VAL A 90 -19.33 18.12 -10.31
CA VAL A 90 -20.74 17.85 -10.57
C VAL A 90 -21.40 17.15 -9.39
N VAL A 91 -22.69 17.40 -9.18
CA VAL A 91 -23.51 16.67 -8.21
C VAL A 91 -24.59 15.92 -8.96
N ILE A 92 -24.71 14.61 -8.72
CA ILE A 92 -25.76 13.80 -9.33
C ILE A 92 -26.39 12.90 -8.28
N GLY A 93 -27.71 13.02 -8.11
CA GLY A 93 -28.45 12.23 -7.11
C GLY A 93 -27.90 12.45 -5.69
N GLY A 94 -27.50 13.69 -5.36
CA GLY A 94 -26.92 14.03 -4.06
C GLY A 94 -25.46 13.60 -3.84
N THR A 95 -24.83 12.93 -4.82
CA THR A 95 -23.41 12.56 -4.73
C THR A 95 -22.55 13.55 -5.51
N ALA A 96 -21.55 14.14 -4.86
CA ALA A 96 -20.59 15.04 -5.49
C ALA A 96 -19.41 14.26 -6.10
N TYR A 97 -19.02 14.65 -7.30
CA TYR A 97 -17.90 14.11 -8.05
C TYR A 97 -17.00 15.24 -8.55
N ASP A 98 -15.71 15.00 -8.54
CA ASP A 98 -14.70 15.94 -9.00
C ASP A 98 -13.99 15.36 -10.22
N CYS A 99 -13.86 16.15 -11.28
CA CYS A 99 -12.94 15.85 -12.38
C CYS A 99 -11.58 16.48 -12.07
N LEU A 100 -10.56 15.64 -11.93
CA LEU A 100 -9.22 16.07 -11.54
C LEU A 100 -8.32 16.24 -12.74
N LYS A 101 -7.52 17.31 -12.75
CA LYS A 101 -6.37 17.42 -13.65
C LYS A 101 -5.26 16.53 -13.08
N VAL A 102 -4.79 15.57 -13.87
CA VAL A 102 -3.78 14.61 -13.45
C VAL A 102 -2.58 14.71 -14.39
N LYS A 103 -1.38 14.81 -13.81
CA LYS A 103 -0.11 14.77 -14.56
C LYS A 103 -0.09 13.60 -15.52
N GLU A 104 0.30 13.86 -16.77
CA GLU A 104 0.39 12.90 -17.89
C GLU A 104 -0.98 12.43 -18.44
N SER A 105 -2.08 13.10 -18.09
CA SER A 105 -3.37 12.91 -18.75
C SER A 105 -3.86 14.20 -19.39
N SER A 106 -4.20 14.16 -20.67
CA SER A 106 -4.83 15.28 -21.38
C SER A 106 -6.33 15.41 -21.08
N LEU A 107 -6.92 14.40 -20.45
CA LEU A 107 -8.31 14.37 -20.02
C LEU A 107 -8.38 14.40 -18.50
N CYS A 108 -9.39 15.06 -17.96
CA CYS A 108 -9.60 15.03 -16.51
C CYS A 108 -10.07 13.63 -16.07
N ARG A 109 -9.79 13.30 -14.80
CA ARG A 109 -10.03 11.98 -14.22
C ARG A 109 -11.04 12.11 -13.08
N TRP A 110 -12.15 11.39 -13.18
CA TRP A 110 -13.28 11.50 -12.25
C TRP A 110 -13.03 10.72 -10.96
N THR A 111 -13.33 11.33 -9.82
CA THR A 111 -13.31 10.71 -8.47
C THR A 111 -14.58 11.11 -7.71
N LEU A 112 -14.87 10.40 -6.61
CA LEU A 112 -15.73 10.94 -5.56
C LEU A 112 -15.12 12.24 -5.03
N SER A 113 -15.97 13.24 -4.83
CA SER A 113 -15.52 14.49 -4.26
C SER A 113 -15.15 14.34 -2.79
N GLY A 114 -14.08 15.02 -2.38
CA GLY A 114 -13.73 15.17 -0.96
C GLY A 114 -14.58 16.20 -0.22
N VAL A 115 -15.43 16.95 -0.93
CA VAL A 115 -16.38 17.89 -0.35
C VAL A 115 -17.79 17.34 -0.58
N PRO A 116 -18.64 17.30 0.46
CA PRO A 116 -20.02 16.89 0.31
C PRO A 116 -20.77 17.74 -0.72
N ALA A 117 -21.81 17.17 -1.34
CA ALA A 117 -22.77 17.97 -2.08
C ALA A 117 -23.45 18.97 -1.11
N GLU A 118 -23.51 20.24 -1.49
CA GLU A 118 -24.34 21.19 -0.75
C GLU A 118 -25.82 20.81 -0.90
N ALA A 119 -26.59 21.02 0.18
CA ALA A 119 -28.03 20.82 0.14
C ALA A 119 -28.65 21.86 -0.83
N PRO A 120 -29.66 21.46 -1.63
CA PRO A 120 -30.40 22.38 -2.50
C PRO A 120 -31.03 23.55 -1.76
#